data_AF-F8QWV5-F1
#
_entry.id   AF-F8QWV5-F1
#
_cell.length_a   1.000
_cell.length_b   1.000
_cell.length_c   1.000
_cell.angle_alpha   90.00
_cell.angle_beta   90.00
_cell.angle_gamma   90.00
#
_symmetry.space_group_name_H-M   'P 1'
#
loop_
_entity.id
_entity.type
_entity.pdbx_description
1 polymer ?
#
loop_
_entity_poly.entity_id
_entity_poly.type
_entity_poly.pdbx_seq_one_letter_code
_entity_poly.pdbx_strand_id
1 'polypeptide(L)' 'MRFKSLAKELKGTVLEILGTAFSVGCQVDGRSPKEISDEIKSGEIDIPDE' A
#
# COMPACT_ATOMS: atom_id res chain seq x y z
N MET A 1 0.27 9.02 -8.44
CA MET A 1 -0.09 9.29 -7.02
C MET A 1 0.95 10.13 -6.30
N ARG A 2 2.27 9.91 -6.49
CA ARG A 2 3.38 10.58 -5.79
C ARG A 2 3.26 12.11 -5.58
N PHE A 3 2.77 12.86 -6.57
CA PHE A 3 2.58 14.33 -6.45
C PHE A 3 1.34 14.75 -5.63
N LYS A 4 0.34 13.88 -5.48
CA LYS A 4 -0.89 14.11 -4.69
C LYS A 4 -0.83 13.46 -3.30
N SER A 5 0.04 12.49 -3.11
CA SER A 5 0.25 11.83 -1.83
C SER A 5 1.06 12.74 -0.90
N LEU A 6 0.56 12.94 0.32
CA LEU A 6 1.25 13.69 1.38
C LEU A 6 2.23 12.81 2.17
N ALA A 7 2.44 11.57 1.72
CA ALA A 7 3.34 10.62 2.33
C ALA A 7 4.81 11.02 2.11
N LYS A 8 5.60 10.94 3.19
CA LYS A 8 7.03 11.27 3.18
C LYS A 8 7.89 10.20 2.50
N GLU A 9 7.39 8.96 2.49
CA GLU A 9 8.05 7.76 1.96
C GLU A 9 7.10 7.07 0.97
N LEU A 10 7.65 6.36 -0.03
CA LEU A 10 6.86 5.58 -0.99
C LEU A 10 5.95 4.57 -0.31
N LYS A 11 6.40 4.00 0.82
CA LYS A 11 5.61 3.09 1.66
C LYS A 11 4.25 3.69 2.03
N GLY A 12 4.21 4.98 2.38
CA GLY A 12 2.95 5.65 2.72
C GLY A 12 2.03 5.80 1.51
N THR A 13 2.58 6.11 0.34
CA THR A 13 1.82 6.21 -0.91
C THR A 13 1.21 4.85 -1.30
N VAL A 14 1.95 3.75 -1.12
CA VAL A 14 1.46 2.40 -1.41
C VAL A 14 0.34 2.00 -0.44
N LEU A 15 0.47 2.33 0.85
CA LEU A 15 -0.60 2.10 1.83
C LEU A 15 -1.88 2.90 1.51
N GLU A 16 -1.77 4.13 0.99
CA GLU A 16 -2.93 4.91 0.52
C GLU A 16 -3.65 4.24 -0.65
N ILE A 17 -2.89 3.70 -1.61
CA ILE A 17 -3.46 2.98 -2.76
C ILE A 17 -4.15 1.69 -2.30
N LEU A 18 -3.53 0.92 -1.41
CA LEU A 18 -4.11 -0.30 -0.86
C LEU A 18 -5.40 -0.02 -0.05
N GLY A 19 -5.45 1.08 0.71
CA GLY A 19 -6.67 1.52 1.39
C GLY A 19 -7.81 1.85 0.43
N THR A 20 -7.48 2.41 -0.74
CA THR A 20 -8.46 2.67 -1.81
C THR A 20 -8.94 1.35 -2.43
N ALA A 21 -8.02 0.43 -2.74
CA ALA A 21 -8.37 -0.90 -3.27
C ALA A 21 -9.29 -1.68 -2.32
N PHE A 22 -9.06 -1.56 -1.00
CA PHE A 22 -9.95 -2.13 0.01
C PHE A 22 -11.36 -1.55 -0.04
N SER A 23 -11.48 -0.22 -0.12
CA SER A 23 -12.79 0.47 -0.20
C SER A 23 -13.56 0.14 -1.48
N VAL A 24 -12.84 -0.09 -2.59
CA VAL A 24 -13.42 -0.50 -3.87
C VAL A 24 -13.82 -1.98 -3.87
N GLY A 25 -13.29 -2.79 -2.95
CA GLY A 25 -13.52 -4.24 -2.90
C GLY A 25 -12.66 -5.02 -3.90
N CYS A 26 -11.53 -4.45 -4.33
CA CYS A 26 -10.59 -5.13 -5.21
C CYS A 26 -9.62 -6.02 -4.42
N GLN A 27 -9.26 -7.15 -5.00
CA GLN A 27 -8.13 -7.96 -4.54
C GLN A 27 -6.86 -7.50 -5.25
N VAL A 28 -5.75 -7.49 -4.52
CA VAL A 28 -4.41 -7.17 -5.06
C VAL A 28 -3.61 -8.47 -4.96
N ASP A 29 -3.03 -8.93 -6.07
CA ASP A 29 -2.31 -10.22 -6.13
C ASP A 29 -3.09 -11.43 -5.55
N GLY A 30 -4.42 -11.42 -5.73
CA GLY A 30 -5.32 -12.47 -5.21
C GLY A 30 -5.52 -12.47 -3.69
N ARG A 31 -4.93 -11.52 -2.97
CA ARG A 31 -5.05 -11.36 -1.52
C ARG A 31 -5.84 -10.11 -1.15
N SER A 32 -6.25 -10.02 0.11
CA SER A 32 -6.90 -8.82 0.60
C SER A 32 -5.87 -7.68 0.68
N PRO A 33 -6.20 -6.46 0.21
CA PRO A 33 -5.29 -5.32 0.31
C PRO A 33 -4.91 -4.98 1.77
N LYS A 34 -5.72 -5.41 2.73
CA LYS A 34 -5.42 -5.32 4.17
C LYS A 34 -4.27 -6.23 4.60
N GLU A 35 -4.18 -7.45 4.08
CA GLU A 35 -3.12 -8.42 4.40
C GLU A 35 -1.79 -7.92 3.83
N ILE A 36 -1.79 -7.49 2.57
CA ILE A 36 -0.61 -6.91 1.91
C ILE A 36 -0.14 -5.65 2.66
N SER A 37 -1.07 -4.81 3.12
CA SER A 37 -0.72 -3.63 3.93
C SER A 37 -0.03 -4.00 5.25
N ASP A 38 -0.38 -5.15 5.84
CA ASP A 38 0.23 -5.65 7.07
C ASP A 38 1.61 -6.25 6.80
N GLU A 39 1.76 -7.02 5.71
CA GLU A 39 3.06 -7.54 5.23
C GLU A 39 4.05 -6.39 4.96
N ILE A 40 3.60 -5.30 4.33
CA ILE A 40 4.40 -4.09 4.11
C ILE A 40 4.79 -3.40 5.44
N LYS A 41 3.89 -3.40 6.43
CA LYS A 41 4.18 -2.82 7.76
C LYS A 41 5.15 -3.69 8.55
N SER A 42 4.99 -5.01 8.48
CA SER A 42 5.87 -6.01 9.08
C SER A 42 7.26 -6.02 8.45
N GLY A 43 7.40 -5.50 7.22
CA GLY A 43 8.66 -5.49 6.47
C GLY A 43 8.89 -6.79 5.70
N GLU A 44 7.85 -7.60 5.51
CA GLU A 44 7.89 -8.81 4.69
C GLU A 44 7.90 -8.45 3.19
N ILE A 45 7.24 -7.34 2.83
CA ILE A 45 7.31 -6.73 1.51
C ILE A 45 8.21 -5.49 1.60
N ASP A 46 9.39 -5.58 1.00
CA ASP A 46 10.33 -4.46 0.89
C ASP A 46 9.83 -3.45 -0.14
N ILE A 47 9.64 -2.20 0.28
CA ILE A 47 9.29 -1.10 -0.61
C ILE A 47 10.48 -0.14 -0.66
N PRO A 48 11.05 0.12 -1.86
CA PRO A 48 12.17 1.03 -2.00
C PRO A 48 11.79 2.44 -1.57
N ASP A 49 12.73 3.12 -0.91
CA ASP A 49 12.62 4.53 -0.54
C ASP A 49 13.13 5.37 -1.72
N GLU A 50 12.21 5.93 -2.50
CA GLU A 50 12.53 6.88 -3.56
C GLU A 50 11.49 8.01 -3.57
#